data_AF-A0A962IT97-F1
#
_entry.id   AF-A0A962IT97-F1
#
_cell.length_a   1.000
_cell.length_b   1.000
_cell.length_c   1.000
_cell.angle_alpha   90.00
_cell.angle_beta   90.00
_cell.angle_gamma   90.00
#
_symmetry.space_group_name_H-M   'P 1'
#
loop_
_entity.id
_entity.type
_entity.pdbx_description
1 polymer ?
#
loop_
_entity_poly.entity_id
_entity_poly.type
_entity_poly.pdbx_seq_one_letter_code
_entity_poly.pdbx_strand_id
1 'polypeptide(L)' 'MADIPTLEFDAIIVGGGGAGMRAALQLAESGRKTAVISKVFPTRSHTVSAQGGITCAIASEDPNDDWRWHMYDTV' A
#
# COMPACT_ATOMS: atom_id res chain seq x y z
N MET A 1 -11.65 3.33 -36.41
CA MET A 1 -11.12 3.02 -35.07
C MET A 1 -11.73 4.07 -34.14
N ALA A 2 -12.39 3.68 -33.05
CA ALA A 2 -12.92 4.67 -32.12
C ALA A 2 -11.76 5.47 -31.52
N ASP A 3 -11.91 6.79 -31.42
CA ASP A 3 -10.91 7.67 -30.82
C ASP A 3 -10.94 7.48 -29.30
N ILE A 4 -10.01 6.70 -28.76
CA ILE A 4 -9.96 6.37 -27.32
C ILE A 4 -9.15 7.46 -26.59
N PRO A 5 -9.74 8.18 -25.64
CA PRO A 5 -9.01 9.18 -24.85
C PRO A 5 -7.81 8.55 -24.14
N THR A 6 -6.64 9.17 -24.26
CA THR A 6 -5.40 8.74 -23.62
C THR A 6 -5.00 9.75 -22.56
N LEU A 7 -4.66 9.27 -21.36
CA LEU A 7 -4.14 10.07 -20.26
C LEU A 7 -2.76 9.57 -19.85
N GLU A 8 -1.77 10.45 -19.81
CA GLU A 8 -0.39 10.11 -19.46
C GLU A 8 -0.04 10.47 -18.01
N PHE A 9 0.66 9.55 -17.36
CA PHE A 9 1.12 9.62 -15.97
C PHE A 9 2.50 8.97 -15.87
N ASP A 10 3.30 9.37 -14.87
CA ASP A 10 4.59 8.74 -14.59
C ASP A 10 4.42 7.34 -13.99
N ALA A 11 3.30 7.12 -13.28
CA ALA A 11 2.94 5.84 -12.69
C ALA A 11 1.42 5.67 -12.60
N ILE A 12 0.96 4.43 -12.79
CA ILE A 12 -0.44 4.04 -12.66
C ILE A 12 -0.53 2.90 -11.63
N ILE A 13 -1.25 3.13 -10.54
CA ILE A 13 -1.52 2.15 -9.50
C ILE A 13 -2.94 1.59 -9.69
N VAL A 14 -3.05 0.27 -9.83
CA VAL A 14 -4.34 -0.43 -9.96
C VAL A 14 -4.69 -1.10 -8.63
N GLY A 15 -5.51 -0.40 -7.84
CA GLY A 15 -6.03 -0.85 -6.55
C GLY A 15 -5.93 0.22 -5.45
N GLY A 16 -7.07 0.62 -4.88
CA GLY A 16 -7.14 1.59 -3.78
C GLY A 16 -7.05 0.97 -2.37
N GLY A 17 -6.38 -0.17 -2.21
CA GLY A 17 -6.15 -0.83 -0.92
C GLY A 17 -4.93 -0.29 -0.18
N GLY A 18 -4.59 -0.87 0.99
CA GLY A 18 -3.47 -0.40 1.80
C GLY A 18 -2.13 -0.32 1.03
N ALA A 19 -1.80 -1.38 0.28
CA ALA A 19 -0.59 -1.41 -0.53
C ALA A 19 -0.59 -0.35 -1.65
N GLY A 20 -1.68 -0.24 -2.40
CA GLY A 20 -1.79 0.69 -3.51
C GLY A 20 -1.78 2.16 -3.07
N MET A 21 -2.49 2.49 -1.98
CA MET A 21 -2.47 3.84 -1.41
C MET A 21 -1.10 4.20 -0.84
N ARG A 22 -0.40 3.27 -0.18
CA ARG A 22 0.96 3.53 0.34
C ARG A 22 1.97 3.77 -0.79
N ALA A 23 1.90 2.98 -1.86
CA ALA A 23 2.74 3.15 -3.05
C ALA A 23 2.44 4.48 -3.75
N ALA A 24 1.15 4.79 -3.96
CA ALA A 24 0.72 6.03 -4.60
C ALA A 24 1.16 7.28 -3.83
N LEU A 25 1.06 7.24 -2.49
CA LEU A 25 1.55 8.31 -1.62
C LEU A 25 3.05 8.53 -1.82
N GLN A 26 3.85 7.46 -1.81
CA GLN A 26 5.31 7.60 -1.95
C GLN A 26 5.70 8.18 -3.32
N LEU A 27 5.01 7.75 -4.38
CA LEU A 27 5.25 8.25 -5.74
C LEU A 27 4.88 9.73 -5.86
N ALA A 28 3.73 10.13 -5.32
CA ALA A 28 3.30 11.52 -5.29
C ALA A 28 4.29 12.41 -4.51
N GLU A 29 4.75 11.96 -3.33
CA GLU A 29 5.78 12.67 -2.54
C GLU A 29 7.12 12.78 -3.26
N SER A 30 7.46 11.82 -4.12
CA SER A 30 8.65 11.86 -4.98
C SER A 30 8.50 12.75 -6.23
N GLY A 31 7.40 13.50 -6.33
CA GLY A 31 7.12 14.41 -7.45
C GLY A 31 6.61 13.73 -8.72
N ARG A 32 6.17 12.46 -8.65
CA ARG A 32 5.67 11.72 -9.81
C ARG A 32 4.17 11.93 -9.97
N LYS A 33 3.75 12.31 -11.17
CA LYS A 33 2.34 12.41 -11.56
C LYS A 33 1.75 11.01 -11.56
N THR A 34 1.02 10.66 -10.50
CA THR A 34 0.55 9.30 -10.22
C THR A 34 -0.96 9.20 -10.32
N ALA A 35 -1.47 8.22 -11.07
CA ALA A 35 -2.88 7.87 -11.10
C ALA A 35 -3.16 6.67 -10.19
N VAL A 36 -4.27 6.71 -9.43
CA VAL A 36 -4.79 5.57 -8.69
C VAL A 36 -6.14 5.18 -9.26
N ILE A 37 -6.24 3.96 -9.76
CA ILE A 37 -7.47 3.39 -10.31
C ILE A 37 -7.99 2.35 -9.33
N SER A 38 -9.24 2.48 -8.91
CA SER A 38 -9.87 1.52 -8.01
C SER A 38 -11.29 1.23 -8.46
N LYS A 39 -11.67 -0.06 -8.47
CA LYS A 39 -13.03 -0.50 -8.82
C LYS A 39 -14.08 -0.17 -7.75
N VAL A 40 -13.62 0.20 -6.55
CA VAL A 40 -14.44 0.65 -5.43
C VAL A 40 -13.83 1.90 -4.82
N PHE A 41 -14.62 2.67 -4.07
CA PHE A 41 -14.07 3.78 -3.28
C PHE A 41 -12.95 3.27 -2.34
N PRO A 42 -11.80 3.95 -2.20
CA PRO A 42 -10.60 3.39 -1.55
C PRO A 42 -10.83 2.82 -0.13
N THR A 43 -11.64 3.48 0.69
CA THR A 43 -11.97 3.01 2.05
C THR A 43 -12.95 1.84 2.08
N ARG A 44 -13.38 1.33 0.93
CA ARG A 44 -14.14 0.07 0.76
C ARG A 44 -13.29 -1.07 0.19
N SER A 45 -11.97 -0.90 0.11
CA SER A 45 -11.04 -1.99 -0.18
C SER A 45 -11.01 -2.99 0.97
N HIS A 46 -10.67 -4.26 0.71
CA HIS A 46 -10.71 -5.31 1.75
C HIS A 46 -9.70 -5.10 2.89
N THR A 47 -8.70 -4.21 2.71
CA THR A 47 -7.84 -3.74 3.83
C THR A 47 -8.67 -3.17 4.98
N VAL A 48 -9.85 -2.58 4.70
CA VAL A 48 -10.76 -2.05 5.74
C VAL A 48 -11.28 -3.13 6.70
N SER A 49 -11.25 -4.40 6.28
CA SER A 49 -11.78 -5.53 7.05
C SER A 49 -10.73 -6.19 7.95
N ALA A 50 -9.48 -5.74 7.94
CA ALA A 50 -8.43 -6.28 8.80
C ALA A 50 -8.70 -5.95 10.28
N GLN A 51 -8.45 -6.91 11.18
CA GLN A 51 -8.75 -6.78 12.61
C GLN A 51 -7.55 -7.02 13.54
N GLY A 52 -6.71 -8.02 13.25
CA GLY A 52 -5.69 -8.48 14.19
C GLY A 52 -4.58 -7.45 14.48
N GLY A 53 -4.00 -6.87 13.44
CA GLY A 53 -2.92 -5.89 13.57
C GLY A 53 -1.87 -6.00 12.47
N ILE A 54 -0.73 -5.36 12.70
CA ILE A 54 0.47 -5.45 11.85
C ILE A 54 1.60 -5.96 12.75
N THR A 55 2.10 -7.17 12.48
CA THR A 55 3.26 -7.71 13.21
C THR A 55 4.48 -6.86 12.89
N CYS A 56 5.16 -6.34 13.91
CA CYS A 56 6.35 -5.50 13.75
C CYS A 56 7.19 -5.54 15.03
N ALA A 57 8.50 -5.74 14.89
CA ALA A 57 9.43 -5.76 16.02
C ALA A 57 9.78 -4.31 16.44
N ILE A 58 8.88 -3.70 17.22
CA ILE A 58 9.01 -2.32 17.72
C ILE A 58 9.35 -2.25 19.22
N ALA A 59 9.57 -3.40 19.85
CA ALA A 59 9.94 -3.54 21.27
C ALA A 59 9.01 -2.80 22.26
N SER A 60 7.73 -2.67 21.92
CA SER A 60 6.75 -1.96 22.76
C SER A 60 6.26 -2.79 23.95
N GLU A 61 6.07 -4.09 23.75
CA GLU A 61 5.59 -5.04 24.78
C GLU A 61 6.75 -5.86 25.35
N ASP A 62 7.62 -6.40 24.49
CA ASP A 62 8.89 -7.02 24.90
C ASP A 62 10.07 -6.09 24.56
N PRO A 63 10.74 -5.48 25.55
CA PRO A 63 11.90 -4.61 25.32
C PRO A 63 13.09 -5.30 24.64
N ASN A 64 13.12 -6.63 24.60
CA ASN A 64 14.21 -7.40 23.99
C ASN A 64 13.88 -7.86 22.56
N ASP A 65 12.72 -7.52 22.02
CA ASP A 65 12.29 -7.94 20.69
C ASP A 65 13.28 -7.48 19.59
N ASP A 66 13.47 -8.32 18.58
CA ASP A 66 14.46 -8.12 17.54
C ASP A 66 13.90 -8.54 16.17
N TRP A 67 14.10 -7.68 15.16
CA TRP A 67 13.62 -7.94 13.80
C TRP A 67 14.15 -9.26 13.20
N ARG A 68 15.31 -9.75 13.66
CA ARG A 68 15.88 -11.04 13.24
C ARG A 68 15.04 -12.21 13.71
N TRP A 69 14.39 -12.11 14.88
CA TRP A 69 13.48 -13.13 15.37
C TRP A 69 12.21 -13.15 14.54
N HIS A 70 11.63 -11.97 14.28
CA HIS A 70 10.50 -11.85 13.38
C HIS A 70 10.82 -12.37 11.95
N MET A 71 12.03 -12.10 11.44
CA MET A 71 12.49 -12.68 10.18
C MET A 71 12.57 -14.22 10.26
N TYR A 72 13.14 -14.77 11.34
CA TYR A 72 13.22 -16.22 11.56
C TYR A 72 11.82 -16.87 11.62
N ASP A 73 10.85 -16.24 12.29
CA ASP A 73 9.48 -16.76 12.38
C ASP A 73 8.70 -16.69 11.05
N THR A 74 9.16 -15.88 10.08
CA THR A 74 8.48 -15.68 8.79
C THR A 74 8.86 -16.72 7.74
N VAL A 75 10.08 -17.26 7.79
CA VAL A 75 10.65 -18.19 6.78
C VAL A 75 10.53 -19.66 7.19
#